data_AF-A0A134AA18-F1
#
_entry.id   AF-A0A134AA18-F1
#
_cell.length_a   1.000
_cell.length_b   1.000
_cell.length_c   1.000
_cell.angle_alpha   90.00
_cell.angle_beta   90.00
_cell.angle_gamma   90.00
#
_symmetry.space_group_name_H-M   'P 1'
#
loop_
_entity.id
_entity.type
_entity.pdbx_description
1 polymer ?
#
loop_
_entity_poly.entity_id
_entity_poly.type
_entity_poly.pdbx_seq_one_letter_code
_entity_poly.pdbx_strand_id
1 'polypeptide(L)'
;MKKLLLLIMMLVMSVIGTAAKKTLNRSFEGQYVRSTNTFTYVKDNLIFPNKTINYTVKDDSGLLDQIYNFIGSKYGVTDTDIIVLDVNGVVSNKNKTITIKKVTNYQIPEDRLHPSAFGLPSSSTTNTETNENTTGVPNDETKAPNTPNLNNTGSFFNQEN
;
A
#
# COMPACT_ATOMS: atom_id res chain seq x y z
N MET A 1 54.49 -32.67 -18.60
CA MET A 1 53.33 -32.05 -19.30
C MET A 1 51.98 -32.19 -18.56
N LYS A 2 51.78 -33.18 -17.67
CA LYS A 2 50.49 -33.38 -16.94
C LYS A 2 50.11 -32.27 -15.94
N LYS A 3 51.09 -31.61 -15.31
CA LYS A 3 50.85 -30.55 -14.30
C LYS A 3 50.32 -29.23 -14.90
N LEU A 4 50.68 -28.92 -16.15
CA LEU A 4 50.22 -27.71 -16.84
C LEU A 4 48.77 -27.86 -17.33
N LEU A 5 48.40 -29.06 -17.79
CA LEU A 5 47.03 -29.38 -18.20
C LEU A 5 46.03 -29.24 -17.04
N LEU A 6 46.42 -29.70 -15.85
CA LEU A 6 45.59 -29.66 -14.65
C LEU A 6 45.36 -28.20 -14.16
N LEU A 7 46.37 -27.35 -14.33
CA LEU A 7 46.29 -25.92 -13.98
C LEU A 7 45.37 -25.15 -14.95
N ILE A 8 45.42 -25.47 -16.24
CA ILE A 8 44.51 -24.91 -17.26
C ILE A 8 43.07 -25.38 -17.04
N MET A 9 42.88 -26.64 -16.62
CA MET A 9 41.56 -27.22 -16.36
C MET A 9 40.91 -26.70 -15.06
N MET A 10 41.71 -26.30 -14.06
CA MET A 10 41.22 -25.55 -12.89
C MET A 10 40.86 -24.10 -13.22
N LEU A 11 41.60 -23.45 -14.13
CA LEU A 11 41.36 -22.05 -14.49
C LEU A 11 40.00 -21.84 -15.20
N VAL A 12 39.54 -22.81 -16.00
CA VAL A 12 38.27 -22.72 -16.74
C VAL A 12 37.02 -22.86 -15.87
N MET A 13 37.15 -23.36 -14.64
CA MET A 13 36.02 -23.45 -13.68
C MET A 13 35.88 -22.20 -12.80
N SER A 14 36.87 -21.29 -12.79
CA SER A 14 36.92 -20.14 -11.88
C SER A 14 36.30 -18.84 -12.42
N VAL A 15 35.75 -18.83 -13.64
CA VAL A 15 35.21 -17.61 -14.27
C VAL A 15 33.70 -17.71 -14.52
N ILE A 16 32.94 -18.15 -13.52
CA ILE A 16 31.50 -17.84 -13.46
C ILE A 16 31.35 -16.71 -12.44
N GLY A 17 31.68 -15.50 -12.88
CA GLY A 17 31.39 -14.29 -12.13
C GLY A 17 29.88 -14.11 -12.05
N THR A 18 29.24 -14.63 -11.01
CA THR A 18 27.87 -14.23 -10.69
C THR A 18 27.93 -12.81 -10.16
N ALA A 19 27.86 -11.82 -11.05
CA ALA A 19 27.62 -10.44 -10.66
C ALA A 19 26.29 -10.42 -9.90
N ALA A 20 26.35 -10.27 -8.57
CA ALA A 20 25.17 -10.17 -7.74
C ALA A 20 24.39 -8.93 -8.21
N LYS A 21 23.29 -9.16 -8.92
CA LYS A 21 22.44 -8.07 -9.42
C LYS A 21 21.86 -7.38 -8.19
N LYS A 22 22.32 -6.16 -7.89
CA LYS A 22 21.88 -5.39 -6.72
C LYS A 22 20.37 -5.29 -6.76
N THR A 23 19.71 -5.78 -5.72
CA THR A 23 18.26 -5.75 -5.62
C THR A 23 17.84 -4.30 -5.42
N LEU A 24 17.19 -3.72 -6.43
CA LEU A 24 16.82 -2.31 -6.41
C LEU A 24 15.45 -2.14 -5.76
N ASN A 25 15.38 -1.23 -4.78
CA ASN A 25 14.11 -0.71 -4.29
C ASN A 25 13.51 0.22 -5.35
N ARG A 26 12.24 0.02 -5.71
CA ARG A 26 11.55 0.77 -6.76
C ARG A 26 10.10 1.05 -6.36
N SER A 27 9.52 2.08 -6.96
CA SER A 27 8.08 2.35 -6.85
C SER A 27 7.29 1.45 -7.79
N PHE A 28 6.14 0.98 -7.31
CA PHE A 28 5.17 0.19 -8.05
C PHE A 28 3.76 0.68 -7.68
N GLU A 29 2.93 0.86 -8.69
CA GLU A 29 1.49 1.05 -8.54
C GLU A 29 0.80 -0.22 -9.00
N GLY A 30 -0.09 -0.79 -8.20
CA GLY A 30 -0.73 -2.04 -8.55
C GLY A 30 -1.93 -2.39 -7.70
N GLN A 31 -2.67 -3.38 -8.18
CA GLN A 31 -3.85 -3.90 -7.49
C GLN A 31 -3.43 -4.92 -6.45
N TYR A 32 -4.07 -4.92 -5.28
CA TYR A 32 -3.79 -5.86 -4.20
C TYR A 32 -5.07 -6.48 -3.66
N VAL A 33 -5.04 -7.79 -3.44
CA VAL A 33 -6.11 -8.57 -2.82
C VAL A 33 -5.54 -9.31 -1.61
N ARG A 34 -6.09 -9.04 -0.42
CA ARG A 34 -5.58 -9.58 0.86
C ARG A 34 -5.83 -11.07 1.03
N SER A 35 -7.00 -11.56 0.64
CA SER A 35 -7.37 -12.98 0.76
C SER A 35 -6.43 -13.91 0.00
N THR A 36 -5.92 -13.48 -1.16
CA THR A 36 -4.93 -14.24 -1.94
C THR A 36 -3.50 -13.74 -1.75
N ASN A 37 -3.29 -12.70 -0.92
CA ASN A 37 -2.01 -12.02 -0.71
C ASN A 37 -1.29 -11.70 -2.04
N THR A 38 -2.05 -11.26 -3.05
CA THR A 38 -1.55 -11.09 -4.43
C THR A 38 -1.53 -9.62 -4.81
N PHE A 39 -0.35 -9.14 -5.22
CA PHE A 39 -0.13 -7.83 -5.83
C PHE A 39 0.07 -7.97 -7.34
N THR A 40 -0.81 -7.33 -8.11
CA THR A 40 -0.84 -7.35 -9.57
C THR A 40 -0.35 -6.02 -10.10
N TYR A 41 0.75 -6.07 -10.86
CA TYR A 41 1.41 -4.91 -11.45
C TYR A 41 1.38 -5.00 -12.97
N VAL A 42 0.97 -3.92 -13.64
CA VAL A 42 1.08 -3.81 -15.10
C VAL A 42 2.43 -3.17 -15.41
N LYS A 43 3.33 -3.98 -15.97
CA LYS A 43 4.61 -3.50 -16.45
C LYS A 43 4.45 -2.92 -17.86
N ASP A 44 4.60 -1.62 -17.96
CA ASP A 44 4.69 -0.94 -19.25
C ASP A 44 5.93 -1.42 -20.02
N ASN A 45 5.69 -1.83 -21.26
CA ASN A 45 6.75 -2.15 -22.20
C ASN A 45 6.62 -1.20 -23.39
N LEU A 46 7.72 -0.53 -23.75
CA LEU A 46 7.68 0.51 -24.79
C LEU A 46 7.40 -0.05 -26.19
N ILE A 47 8.00 -1.20 -26.50
CA ILE A 47 7.99 -1.82 -27.83
C ILE A 47 7.19 -3.13 -27.90
N PHE A 48 6.75 -3.64 -26.74
CA PHE A 48 5.98 -4.86 -26.63
C PHE A 48 4.67 -4.56 -25.91
N PRO A 49 3.65 -5.41 -26.06
CA PRO A 49 2.46 -5.30 -25.23
C PRO A 49 2.81 -5.27 -23.75
N ASN A 50 2.02 -4.50 -23.00
CA ASN A 50 2.12 -4.45 -21.55
C ASN A 50 1.95 -5.84 -20.96
N LYS A 51 2.67 -6.11 -19.87
CA LYS A 51 2.62 -7.40 -19.20
C LYS A 51 2.10 -7.22 -17.79
N THR A 52 1.00 -7.89 -17.49
CA THR A 52 0.50 -8.05 -16.13
C THR A 52 1.33 -9.10 -15.41
N ILE A 53 1.79 -8.77 -14.20
CA ILE A 53 2.62 -9.64 -13.39
C ILE A 53 2.05 -9.70 -11.99
N ASN A 54 1.87 -10.93 -11.49
CA ASN A 54 1.36 -11.19 -10.15
C ASN A 54 2.53 -11.55 -9.23
N TYR A 55 2.52 -10.98 -8.04
CA TYR A 55 3.50 -11.24 -6.98
C TYR A 55 2.79 -11.57 -5.67
N THR A 56 3.33 -12.53 -4.92
CA THR A 56 2.98 -12.70 -3.52
C THR A 56 3.60 -11.57 -2.70
N VAL A 57 2.82 -10.96 -1.82
CA VAL A 57 3.30 -9.85 -0.99
C VAL A 57 4.01 -10.36 0.27
N LYS A 58 5.14 -9.72 0.58
CA LYS A 58 5.76 -9.72 1.91
C LYS A 58 5.75 -8.28 2.42
N ASP A 59 5.02 -8.03 3.50
CA ASP A 59 4.94 -6.69 4.07
C ASP A 59 6.05 -6.50 5.12
N ASP A 60 7.05 -5.68 4.79
CA ASP A 60 8.05 -5.20 5.75
C ASP A 60 7.76 -3.75 6.17
N SER A 61 6.68 -3.13 5.66
CA SER A 61 6.28 -1.77 6.02
C SER A 61 5.48 -1.72 7.33
N GLY A 62 4.75 -2.79 7.65
CA GLY A 62 3.86 -2.88 8.82
C GLY A 62 2.61 -1.99 8.72
N LEU A 63 2.34 -1.41 7.55
CA LEU A 63 1.20 -0.52 7.32
C LEU A 63 0.02 -1.22 6.65
N LEU A 64 0.24 -2.37 6.01
CA LEU A 64 -0.78 -2.97 5.15
C LEU A 64 -2.01 -3.41 5.96
N ASP A 65 -1.79 -4.06 7.11
CA ASP A 65 -2.87 -4.46 8.02
C ASP A 65 -3.62 -3.25 8.60
N GLN A 66 -2.92 -2.16 8.91
CA GLN A 66 -3.54 -0.94 9.45
C GLN A 66 -4.44 -0.28 8.43
N ILE A 67 -4.00 -0.21 7.17
CA ILE A 67 -4.80 0.29 6.05
C ILE A 67 -6.07 -0.54 5.94
N TYR A 68 -5.97 -1.88 5.88
CA TYR A 68 -7.12 -2.77 5.79
C TYR A 68 -8.10 -2.63 6.96
N ASN A 69 -7.58 -2.54 8.18
CA ASN A 69 -8.43 -2.33 9.37
C ASN A 69 -9.18 -0.99 9.29
N PHE A 70 -8.51 0.08 8.85
CA PHE A 70 -9.13 1.39 8.68
C PHE A 70 -10.20 1.38 7.60
N ILE A 71 -9.87 0.93 6.38
CA ILE A 71 -10.80 0.97 5.25
C ILE A 71 -11.93 -0.05 5.39
N GLY A 72 -11.68 -1.17 6.06
CA GLY A 72 -12.72 -2.13 6.40
C GLY A 72 -13.73 -1.55 7.38
N SER A 73 -13.24 -0.86 8.42
CA SER A 73 -14.13 -0.25 9.43
C SER A 73 -14.92 0.94 8.88
N LYS A 74 -14.31 1.76 8.01
CA LYS A 74 -14.90 3.01 7.50
C LYS A 74 -15.75 2.82 6.23
N TYR A 75 -15.32 1.94 5.34
CA TYR A 75 -15.90 1.80 3.99
C TYR A 75 -16.42 0.38 3.72
N GLY A 76 -16.31 -0.54 4.69
CA GLY A 76 -16.79 -1.91 4.53
C GLY A 76 -15.97 -2.72 3.53
N VAL A 77 -14.72 -2.32 3.28
CA VAL A 77 -13.76 -3.08 2.47
C VAL A 77 -13.45 -4.40 3.18
N THR A 78 -13.39 -5.47 2.41
CA THR A 78 -13.18 -6.85 2.83
C THR A 78 -11.91 -7.41 2.19
N ASP A 79 -11.45 -8.56 2.67
CA ASP A 79 -10.21 -9.18 2.17
C ASP A 79 -10.32 -9.68 0.71
N THR A 80 -11.53 -9.76 0.16
CA THR A 80 -11.77 -10.13 -1.25
C THR A 80 -11.80 -8.93 -2.19
N ASP A 81 -11.94 -7.72 -1.66
CA ASP A 81 -11.97 -6.51 -2.49
C ASP A 81 -10.58 -6.19 -3.04
N ILE A 82 -10.55 -5.56 -4.21
CA ILE A 82 -9.33 -5.15 -4.89
C ILE A 82 -9.06 -3.68 -4.56
N ILE A 83 -7.98 -3.41 -3.82
CA ILE A 83 -7.51 -2.04 -3.58
C ILE A 83 -6.34 -1.71 -4.51
N VAL A 84 -6.13 -0.44 -4.82
CA VAL A 84 -4.89 0.01 -5.50
C VAL A 84 -3.89 0.47 -4.45
N LEU A 85 -2.63 0.09 -4.62
CA LEU A 85 -1.53 0.48 -3.75
C LEU A 85 -0.38 1.07 -4.55
N ASP A 86 0.13 2.19 -4.06
CA ASP A 86 1.43 2.71 -4.45
C ASP A 86 2.44 2.32 -3.38
N VAL A 87 3.49 1.60 -3.79
CA VAL A 87 4.46 1.01 -2.86
C VAL A 87 5.88 1.18 -3.36
N ASN A 88 6.80 1.42 -2.42
CA ASN A 88 8.21 1.21 -2.65
C ASN A 88 8.61 -0.17 -2.13
N GLY A 89 9.15 -1.00 -3.01
CA GLY A 89 9.51 -2.36 -2.68
C GLY A 89 10.60 -2.98 -3.53
N VAL A 90 10.91 -4.22 -3.18
CA VAL A 90 11.92 -5.05 -3.81
C VAL A 90 11.24 -6.27 -4.44
N VAL A 91 11.40 -6.45 -5.75
CA VAL A 91 10.82 -7.58 -6.48
C VAL A 91 11.83 -8.70 -6.67
N SER A 92 11.44 -9.93 -6.34
CA SER A 92 12.13 -11.15 -6.72
C SER A 92 11.39 -11.85 -7.86
N ASN A 93 11.92 -11.74 -9.08
CA ASN A 93 11.34 -12.42 -10.25
C ASN A 93 11.42 -13.95 -10.17
N LYS A 94 12.42 -14.48 -9.45
CA LYS A 94 12.60 -15.93 -9.26
C LYS A 94 11.51 -16.51 -8.37
N ASN A 95 11.21 -15.82 -7.27
CA ASN A 95 10.27 -16.30 -6.26
C ASN A 95 8.85 -15.75 -6.46
N LYS A 96 8.65 -14.89 -7.47
CA LYS A 96 7.41 -14.15 -7.71
C LYS A 96 6.90 -13.46 -6.44
N THR A 97 7.80 -12.80 -5.71
CA THR A 97 7.45 -12.05 -4.50
C THR A 97 7.81 -10.58 -4.63
N ILE A 98 6.97 -9.72 -4.07
CA ILE A 98 7.30 -8.31 -3.80
C ILE A 98 7.42 -8.12 -2.29
N THR A 99 8.57 -7.62 -1.85
CA THR A 99 8.78 -7.18 -0.47
C THR A 99 8.50 -5.69 -0.41
N ILE A 100 7.36 -5.32 0.16
CA ILE A 100 6.94 -3.92 0.35
C ILE A 100 7.74 -3.34 1.50
N LYS A 101 8.52 -2.30 1.24
CA LYS A 101 9.29 -1.57 2.25
C LYS A 101 8.55 -0.35 2.77
N LYS A 102 7.71 0.26 1.94
CA LYS A 102 6.89 1.42 2.29
C LYS A 102 5.66 1.45 1.40
N VAL A 103 4.49 1.68 2.00
CA VAL A 103 3.29 2.09 1.27
C VAL A 103 3.31 3.62 1.17
N THR A 104 3.19 4.15 -0.03
CA THR A 104 3.16 5.60 -0.29
C THR A 104 1.74 6.13 -0.42
N ASN A 105 0.82 5.31 -0.94
CA ASN A 105 -0.58 5.67 -1.10
C ASN A 105 -1.45 4.41 -1.23
N TYR A 106 -2.76 4.56 -1.03
CA TYR A 106 -3.76 3.53 -1.30
C TYR A 106 -5.06 4.15 -1.82
N GLN A 107 -5.79 3.39 -2.64
CA GLN A 107 -7.10 3.77 -3.15
C GLN A 107 -8.16 2.77 -2.71
N ILE A 108 -9.26 3.28 -2.18
CA ILE A 108 -10.42 2.49 -1.80
C ILE A 108 -11.22 2.15 -3.07
N PRO A 109 -11.81 0.95 -3.17
CA PRO A 109 -12.64 0.57 -4.30
C PRO A 109 -13.84 1.52 -4.46
N GLU A 110 -14.16 1.89 -5.71
CA GLU A 110 -15.20 2.88 -6.02
C GLU A 110 -16.59 2.43 -5.56
N ASP A 111 -16.88 1.15 -5.66
CA ASP A 111 -18.11 0.51 -5.20
C ASP A 111 -18.27 0.56 -3.66
N ARG A 112 -17.17 0.70 -2.93
CA ARG A 112 -17.17 0.92 -1.48
C ARG A 112 -17.26 2.39 -1.11
N LEU A 113 -16.79 3.29 -1.98
CA LEU A 113 -16.92 4.74 -1.80
C LEU A 113 -18.35 5.23 -2.08
N HIS A 114 -18.99 4.64 -3.10
CA HIS A 114 -20.32 5.02 -3.58
C HIS A 114 -21.28 3.82 -3.63
N PRO A 115 -21.57 3.17 -2.48
CA PRO A 115 -22.29 1.90 -2.45
C PRO A 115 -23.69 1.97 -3.09
N SER A 116 -24.38 3.11 -2.99
CA SER A 116 -25.70 3.31 -3.60
C SER A 116 -25.69 3.23 -5.13
N ALA A 117 -24.61 3.68 -5.79
CA ALA A 117 -24.46 3.59 -7.25
C ALA A 117 -24.31 2.13 -7.72
N PHE A 118 -23.93 1.22 -6.83
CA PHE A 118 -23.69 -0.19 -7.10
C PHE A 118 -24.70 -1.12 -6.41
N GLY A 119 -25.77 -0.57 -5.81
CA GLY A 119 -26.78 -1.36 -5.10
C GLY A 119 -26.27 -2.07 -3.85
N LEU A 120 -25.14 -1.62 -3.30
CA LEU A 120 -24.53 -2.17 -2.08
C LEU A 120 -25.11 -1.48 -0.83
N PRO A 121 -25.20 -2.20 0.30
CA PRO A 121 -25.55 -1.58 1.57
C PRO A 121 -24.47 -0.56 1.96
N SER A 122 -24.89 0.61 2.45
CA SER A 122 -23.95 1.62 2.93
C SER A 122 -23.20 1.11 4.16
N SER A 123 -21.87 1.18 4.11
CA SER A 123 -20.98 0.73 5.19
C SER A 123 -20.93 1.70 6.38
N SER A 124 -21.88 2.63 6.49
CA SER A 124 -21.88 3.64 7.56
C SER A 124 -21.96 2.95 8.92
N THR A 125 -20.82 2.86 9.60
CA THR A 125 -20.81 3.00 11.04
C THR A 125 -21.37 4.39 11.31
N THR A 126 -22.62 4.45 11.77
CA THR A 126 -23.15 5.64 12.42
C THR A 126 -22.19 5.94 13.57
N ASN A 127 -21.32 6.93 13.40
CA ASN A 127 -20.92 7.72 14.54
C ASN A 127 -22.22 8.37 14.99
N THR A 128 -22.88 7.77 15.97
CA THR A 128 -23.95 8.45 16.69
C THR A 128 -23.25 9.57 17.45
N GLU A 129 -23.00 10.68 16.78
CA GLU A 129 -23.02 11.95 17.44
C GLU A 129 -24.47 12.11 17.88
N THR A 130 -24.73 11.74 19.13
CA THR A 130 -25.98 12.04 19.80
C THR A 130 -26.08 13.57 19.82
N ASN A 131 -26.67 14.14 18.77
CA ASN A 131 -27.14 15.52 18.80
C ASN A 131 -28.42 15.51 19.64
N GLU A 132 -28.24 15.51 20.97
CA GLU A 132 -29.33 15.84 21.89
C GLU A 132 -29.64 17.33 21.75
N ASN A 133 -30.41 17.68 20.74
CA ASN A 133 -31.16 18.92 20.80
C ASN A 133 -32.44 18.65 21.59
N THR A 134 -32.35 18.74 22.91
CA THR A 134 -33.51 19.03 23.78
C THR A 134 -33.17 20.23 24.65
N THR A 135 -33.58 21.40 24.14
CA THR A 135 -34.14 22.55 24.83
C THR A 135 -33.91 22.67 26.35
N GLY A 136 -33.07 23.64 26.78
CA GLY A 136 -33.38 24.47 27.95
C GLY A 136 -32.29 24.77 29.01
N VAL A 137 -31.62 25.94 28.87
CA VAL A 137 -31.18 26.92 29.92
C VAL A 137 -30.04 26.51 30.92
N PRO A 138 -29.23 27.44 31.51
CA PRO A 138 -28.11 28.23 30.99
C PRO A 138 -26.76 28.03 31.74
N ASN A 139 -25.69 28.66 31.23
CA ASN A 139 -24.31 28.81 31.69
C ASN A 139 -23.95 28.62 33.19
N ASP A 140 -22.84 27.91 33.45
CA ASP A 140 -21.85 28.30 34.48
C ASP A 140 -20.42 27.83 34.10
N GLU A 141 -19.42 28.63 34.48
CA GLU A 141 -18.02 28.59 34.05
C GLU A 141 -17.20 27.43 34.67
N THR A 142 -16.16 27.01 33.94
CA THR A 142 -14.76 26.80 34.43
C THR A 142 -14.12 25.44 34.06
N LYS A 143 -12.97 25.57 33.37
CA LYS A 143 -11.83 24.63 33.18
C LYS A 143 -11.92 23.47 32.16
N ALA A 144 -11.31 23.71 31.00
CA ALA A 144 -10.75 22.69 30.11
C ALA A 144 -9.49 22.02 30.72
N PRO A 145 -9.11 20.83 30.21
CA PRO A 145 -7.85 20.78 29.49
C PRO A 145 -8.02 20.19 28.08
N ASN A 146 -7.42 20.89 27.12
CA ASN A 146 -7.46 20.65 25.69
C ASN A 146 -6.86 19.29 25.31
N THR A 147 -7.61 18.48 24.55
CA THR A 147 -7.05 17.42 23.70
C THR A 147 -6.83 18.02 22.30
N PRO A 148 -5.66 17.85 21.65
CA PRO A 148 -5.40 18.51 20.37
C PRO A 148 -6.22 17.86 19.25
N ASN A 149 -7.12 18.63 18.67
CA ASN A 149 -7.86 18.29 17.46
C ASN A 149 -6.92 18.41 16.25
N LEU A 150 -6.46 17.29 15.67
CA LEU A 150 -5.58 17.24 14.49
C LEU A 150 -6.34 17.47 13.16
N ASN A 151 -7.37 18.32 13.18
CA ASN A 151 -8.20 18.61 12.02
C ASN A 151 -7.89 20.05 11.55
N ASN A 152 -6.67 20.28 11.07
CA ASN A 152 -6.43 21.45 10.24
C ASN A 152 -5.49 21.10 9.09
N THR A 153 -6.09 20.71 7.97
CA THR A 153 -5.50 20.87 6.64
C THR A 153 -5.37 22.37 6.37
N GLY A 154 -4.25 22.95 6.81
CA GLY A 154 -3.88 24.32 6.51
C GLY A 154 -3.52 24.45 5.04
N SER A 155 -4.51 24.90 4.25
CA SER A 155 -4.32 25.44 2.91
C SER A 155 -3.28 26.55 2.96
N PHE A 156 -2.20 26.37 2.20
CA PHE A 156 -1.25 27.43 1.88
C PHE A 156 -1.94 28.47 0.98
N PHE A 157 -1.56 29.73 1.13
CA PHE A 157 -1.85 30.94 0.31
C PHE A 157 -2.78 32.02 0.88
N ASN A 158 -2.25 33.25 0.79
CA ASN A 158 -2.75 34.61 1.02
C ASN A 158 -2.62 35.15 2.46
N GLN A 159 -2.06 36.34 2.73
CA GLN A 159 -1.67 37.48 1.89
C GLN A 159 -0.71 38.40 2.66
N GLU A 160 -0.02 39.28 1.93
CA GLU A 160 0.81 40.42 2.39
C GLU A 160 0.21 41.24 3.55
N ASN A 161 1.10 41.72 4.43
CA ASN A 161 1.34 43.16 4.61
C ASN A 161 2.69 43.39 5.28
#